data_AF-A0A1A8BK50-F1
#
_entry.id   AF-A0A1A8BK50-F1
#
_cell.length_a   1.000
_cell.length_b   1.000
_cell.length_c   1.000
_cell.angle_alpha   90.00
_cell.angle_beta   90.00
_cell.angle_gamma   90.00
#
_symmetry.space_group_name_H-M   'P 1'
#
loop_
_entity.id
_entity.type
_entity.pdbx_description
1 polymer ?
#
loop_
_entity_poly.entity_id
_entity_poly.type
_entity_poly.pdbx_seq_one_letter_code
_entity_poly.pdbx_strand_id
1 'polypeptide(L)'
;MFFKQIWNNFMELGYPLLQNWWSRRKMKKGGGGGGGGQNVENKSQLPQWDKDWNLQPMNAHGLVDEYLEMVLQFGFTTIFVAAFPLAPLLALLNNIIEIRLDAYKFVTQWRRPMPARATDIGIWHGILEGIGVLAVITNAFVIAITSDYIPRFVYAFKYGPCVDKGHHHADECLRGYMNSSLSVFDMWDLKNSSKDRYCRYRDYRAPPWSSAPYEFTLQFWHVLAARLAFIIVFEHLVFGIKSFIAYLIPDMPKDLCDRMRREKYLMQEMMYEAELEHLQKERKKNGKRYHHEWP
;
A
#
# COMPACT_ATOMS: atom_id res chain seq x y z
N MET A 1 -9.47 -9.14 -4.57
CA MET A 1 -9.07 -7.90 -3.89
C MET A 1 -10.29 -7.06 -3.56
N PHE A 2 -10.93 -6.40 -4.53
CA PHE A 2 -12.09 -5.53 -4.32
C PHE A 2 -13.22 -6.16 -3.47
N PHE A 3 -13.63 -7.39 -3.78
CA PHE A 3 -14.66 -8.09 -3.00
C PHE A 3 -14.24 -8.43 -1.56
N LYS A 4 -12.96 -8.79 -1.35
CA LYS A 4 -12.43 -8.98 0.01
C LYS A 4 -12.46 -7.67 0.78
N GLN A 5 -12.18 -6.57 0.10
CA GLN A 5 -12.15 -5.26 0.72
C GLN A 5 -13.54 -4.76 1.09
N ILE A 6 -14.50 -4.84 0.17
CA ILE A 6 -15.91 -4.58 0.49
C ILE A 6 -16.40 -5.46 1.65
N TRP A 7 -15.99 -6.73 1.67
CA TRP A 7 -16.36 -7.65 2.75
C TRP A 7 -15.73 -7.27 4.09
N ASN A 8 -14.47 -6.86 4.09
CA ASN A 8 -13.78 -6.35 5.27
C ASN A 8 -14.49 -5.11 5.81
N ASN A 9 -14.68 -4.07 4.99
CA ASN A 9 -15.36 -2.84 5.38
C ASN A 9 -16.78 -3.13 5.93
N PHE A 10 -17.49 -4.10 5.33
CA PHE A 10 -18.81 -4.52 5.81
C PHE A 10 -18.75 -5.21 7.17
N MET A 11 -17.82 -6.16 7.36
CA MET A 11 -17.67 -6.88 8.63
C MET A 11 -17.16 -5.99 9.75
N GLU A 12 -16.23 -5.10 9.43
CA GLU A 12 -15.66 -4.12 10.32
C GLU A 12 -16.69 -3.15 10.88
N LEU A 13 -17.66 -2.72 10.07
CA LEU A 13 -18.77 -1.91 10.54
C LEU A 13 -19.85 -2.77 11.23
N GLY A 14 -20.19 -3.91 10.63
CA GLY A 14 -21.30 -4.76 11.05
C GLY A 14 -21.07 -5.42 12.40
N TYR A 15 -19.86 -5.92 12.66
CA TYR A 15 -19.52 -6.62 13.89
C TYR A 15 -19.67 -5.76 15.16
N PRO A 16 -19.03 -4.57 15.27
CA PRO A 16 -19.18 -3.73 16.46
C PRO A 16 -20.59 -3.16 16.60
N LEU A 17 -21.29 -2.86 15.49
CA LEU A 17 -22.70 -2.43 15.54
C LEU A 17 -23.59 -3.52 16.15
N LEU A 18 -23.45 -4.76 15.68
CA LEU A 18 -24.22 -5.91 16.19
C LEU A 18 -23.91 -6.16 17.66
N GLN A 19 -22.64 -6.12 18.05
CA GLN A 19 -22.21 -6.36 19.43
C GLN A 19 -22.72 -5.26 20.38
N ASN A 20 -22.60 -3.99 19.98
CA ASN A 20 -23.10 -2.85 20.75
C ASN A 20 -24.63 -2.86 20.82
N TRP A 21 -25.32 -3.23 19.74
CA TRP A 21 -26.77 -3.40 19.74
C TRP A 21 -27.22 -4.54 20.65
N TRP A 22 -26.50 -5.66 20.64
CA TRP A 22 -26.83 -6.81 21.49
C TRP A 22 -26.57 -6.51 22.97
N SER A 23 -25.47 -5.85 23.29
CA SER A 23 -25.16 -5.35 24.64
C SER A 23 -26.28 -4.43 25.17
N ARG A 24 -26.72 -3.46 24.37
CA ARG A 24 -27.85 -2.57 24.70
C ARG A 24 -29.16 -3.34 24.91
N ARG A 25 -29.44 -4.37 24.11
CA ARG A 25 -30.62 -5.24 24.31
C ARG A 25 -30.54 -6.06 25.59
N LYS A 26 -29.37 -6.59 25.94
CA LYS A 26 -29.15 -7.35 27.17
C LYS A 26 -29.38 -6.46 28.40
N MET A 27 -28.89 -5.22 28.38
CA MET A 27 -29.16 -4.23 29.44
C MET A 27 -30.66 -3.93 29.60
N LYS A 28 -31.39 -3.77 28.48
CA LYS A 28 -32.84 -3.56 28.51
C LYS A 28 -33.63 -4.74 29.08
N LYS A 29 -33.19 -5.98 28.83
CA LYS A 29 -33.83 -7.21 29.34
C LYS A 29 -33.40 -7.57 30.78
N GLY A 30 -32.15 -7.33 31.16
CA GLY A 30 -31.61 -7.65 32.49
C GLY A 30 -32.22 -6.82 33.63
N GLY A 31 -32.67 -5.60 33.34
CA GLY A 31 -33.41 -4.75 34.29
C GLY A 31 -34.91 -5.07 34.43
N GLY A 32 -35.36 -6.26 34.01
CA GLY A 32 -36.77 -6.68 34.10
C GLY A 32 -37.01 -7.97 34.88
N GLY A 33 -35.97 -8.61 35.43
CA GLY A 33 -36.05 -9.95 36.02
C GLY A 33 -35.80 -10.07 37.53
N GLY A 34 -35.53 -8.96 38.23
CA GLY A 34 -35.30 -8.97 39.68
C GLY A 34 -36.22 -7.97 40.37
N GLY A 35 -37.12 -8.46 41.23
CA GLY A 35 -38.14 -7.67 41.91
C GLY A 35 -37.57 -6.49 42.71
N GLY A 36 -38.27 -5.36 42.61
CA GLY A 36 -37.96 -4.13 43.35
C GLY A 36 -38.56 -2.94 42.62
N GLY A 37 -39.64 -2.40 43.18
CA GLY A 37 -40.47 -1.37 42.54
C GLY A 37 -39.78 -0.03 42.29
N GLN A 38 -40.47 0.78 41.48
CA GLN A 38 -40.31 2.22 41.31
C GLN A 38 -38.95 2.70 40.77
N ASN A 39 -38.81 2.76 39.44
CA ASN A 39 -38.00 3.76 38.70
C ASN A 39 -38.12 3.53 37.18
N VAL A 40 -39.34 3.45 36.64
CA VAL A 40 -39.55 3.24 35.19
C VAL A 40 -39.28 4.53 34.39
N GLU A 41 -39.26 5.71 35.04
CA GLU A 41 -39.02 7.00 34.38
C GLU A 41 -37.53 7.38 34.27
N ASN A 42 -36.67 6.84 35.14
CA ASN A 42 -35.21 7.08 35.14
C ASN A 42 -34.43 6.13 34.20
N LYS A 43 -35.10 5.33 33.37
CA LYS A 43 -34.45 4.55 32.28
C LYS A 43 -33.93 5.42 31.14
N SER A 44 -34.30 6.70 31.11
CA SER A 44 -33.99 7.65 30.03
C SER A 44 -32.58 8.25 30.12
N GLN A 45 -31.91 8.22 31.29
CA GLN A 45 -30.62 8.88 31.48
C GLN A 45 -29.61 7.98 32.21
N LEU A 46 -29.17 6.90 31.54
CA LEU A 46 -27.92 6.25 31.93
C LEU A 46 -26.80 7.31 31.96
N PRO A 47 -25.98 7.34 33.02
CA PRO A 47 -24.89 8.30 33.11
C PRO A 47 -23.86 8.00 32.02
N GLN A 48 -23.13 9.03 31.58
CA GLN A 48 -22.29 8.94 30.38
C GLN A 48 -21.19 7.87 30.49
N TRP A 49 -20.59 7.72 31.66
CA TRP A 49 -19.56 6.71 31.92
C TRP A 49 -20.07 5.26 31.75
N ASP A 50 -21.34 4.98 32.06
CA ASP A 50 -21.96 3.65 31.86
C ASP A 50 -22.22 3.40 30.35
N LYS A 51 -22.65 4.44 29.62
CA LYS A 51 -22.76 4.38 28.16
C LYS A 51 -21.41 4.07 27.49
N ASP A 52 -20.35 4.74 27.93
CA ASP A 52 -19.00 4.57 27.40
C ASP A 52 -18.36 3.24 27.82
N TRP A 53 -18.70 2.73 29.01
CA TRP A 53 -18.25 1.43 29.47
C TRP A 53 -18.83 0.29 28.61
N ASN A 54 -20.04 0.45 28.10
CA ASN A 54 -20.71 -0.58 27.30
C ASN A 54 -20.31 -0.60 25.82
N LEU A 55 -19.48 0.35 25.37
CA LEU A 55 -18.85 0.32 24.04
C LEU A 55 -17.67 -0.66 24.02
N GLN A 56 -17.31 -1.12 22.83
CA GLN A 56 -16.15 -1.99 22.66
C GLN A 56 -14.86 -1.26 23.05
N PRO A 57 -13.97 -1.88 23.85
CA PRO A 57 -12.62 -1.36 24.01
C PRO A 57 -11.86 -1.49 22.69
N MET A 58 -10.93 -0.58 22.43
CA MET A 58 -10.00 -0.71 21.31
C MET A 58 -9.16 -1.98 21.49
N ASN A 59 -8.81 -2.65 20.39
CA ASN A 59 -7.98 -3.85 20.40
C ASN A 59 -6.67 -3.60 21.18
N ALA A 60 -6.13 -4.64 21.84
CA ALA A 60 -4.85 -4.55 22.55
C ALA A 60 -3.69 -4.16 21.61
N HIS A 61 -3.81 -4.48 20.33
CA HIS A 61 -2.87 -4.12 19.26
C HIS A 61 -3.14 -2.73 18.66
N GLY A 62 -4.12 -1.99 19.20
CA GLY A 62 -4.42 -0.60 18.82
C GLY A 62 -4.76 -0.45 17.34
N LEU A 63 -3.96 0.36 16.64
CA LEU A 63 -4.13 0.72 15.23
C LEU A 63 -3.47 -0.27 14.26
N VAL A 64 -2.87 -1.38 14.75
CA VAL A 64 -2.12 -2.32 13.90
C VAL A 64 -3.00 -2.91 12.80
N ASP A 65 -4.23 -3.29 13.12
CA ASP A 65 -5.16 -3.88 12.14
C ASP A 65 -5.54 -2.87 11.04
N GLU A 66 -5.78 -1.61 11.44
CA GLU A 66 -6.08 -0.48 10.54
C GLU A 66 -4.92 -0.18 9.58
N TYR A 67 -3.68 -0.17 10.09
CA TYR A 67 -2.50 0.02 9.25
C TYR A 67 -2.26 -1.20 8.34
N LEU A 68 -2.50 -2.41 8.83
CA LEU A 68 -2.32 -3.64 8.06
C LEU A 68 -3.25 -3.67 6.84
N GLU A 69 -4.52 -3.32 7.01
CA GLU A 69 -5.52 -3.14 5.94
C GLU A 69 -4.96 -2.22 4.83
N MET A 70 -4.50 -1.03 5.22
CA MET A 70 -4.01 -0.01 4.30
C MET A 70 -2.70 -0.42 3.60
N VAL A 71 -1.79 -1.06 4.32
CA VAL A 71 -0.51 -1.54 3.77
C VAL A 71 -0.71 -2.70 2.81
N LEU A 72 -1.63 -3.62 3.10
CA LEU A 72 -2.01 -4.68 2.17
C LEU A 72 -2.63 -4.11 0.90
N GLN A 73 -3.51 -3.10 1.03
CA GLN A 73 -4.07 -2.40 -0.13
C GLN A 73 -2.96 -1.76 -0.97
N PHE A 74 -2.02 -1.04 -0.35
CA PHE A 74 -0.87 -0.47 -1.03
C PHE A 74 -0.05 -1.53 -1.78
N GLY A 75 0.24 -2.66 -1.13
CA GLY A 75 0.95 -3.79 -1.75
C GLY A 75 0.23 -4.31 -2.99
N PHE A 76 -1.08 -4.54 -2.93
CA PHE A 76 -1.83 -4.98 -4.10
C PHE A 76 -1.83 -3.95 -5.24
N THR A 77 -1.94 -2.67 -4.91
CA THR A 77 -1.94 -1.60 -5.93
C THR A 77 -0.60 -1.40 -6.61
N THR A 78 0.51 -1.69 -5.93
CA THR A 78 1.86 -1.42 -6.44
C THR A 78 2.49 -2.65 -7.07
N ILE A 79 2.41 -3.82 -6.42
CA ILE A 79 3.08 -5.06 -6.87
C ILE A 79 2.46 -5.62 -8.16
N PHE A 80 1.14 -5.44 -8.35
CA PHE A 80 0.40 -6.05 -9.45
C PHE A 80 -0.20 -5.05 -10.45
N VAL A 81 0.29 -3.80 -10.45
CA VAL A 81 -0.25 -2.74 -11.31
C VAL A 81 -0.11 -3.06 -12.80
N ALA A 82 0.97 -3.74 -13.20
CA ALA A 82 1.20 -4.13 -14.59
C ALA A 82 0.16 -5.14 -15.10
N ALA A 83 -0.45 -5.93 -14.21
CA ALA A 83 -1.49 -6.90 -14.58
C ALA A 83 -2.90 -6.27 -14.61
N PHE A 84 -3.18 -5.31 -13.73
CA PHE A 84 -4.49 -4.67 -13.63
C PHE A 84 -4.37 -3.15 -13.41
N PRO A 85 -4.47 -2.34 -14.49
CA PRO A 85 -4.22 -0.90 -14.42
C PRO A 85 -5.33 -0.11 -13.68
N LEU A 86 -6.51 -0.71 -13.47
CA LEU A 86 -7.62 -0.07 -12.76
C LEU A 86 -7.52 -0.21 -11.22
N ALA A 87 -6.52 -0.93 -10.69
CA ALA A 87 -6.32 -1.11 -9.25
C ALA A 87 -6.27 0.22 -8.47
N PRO A 88 -5.49 1.24 -8.89
CA PRO A 88 -5.41 2.50 -8.16
C PRO A 88 -6.75 3.24 -8.06
N LEU A 89 -7.59 3.16 -9.09
CA LEU A 89 -8.92 3.78 -9.07
C LEU A 89 -9.85 3.10 -8.06
N LEU A 90 -9.82 1.76 -8.00
CA LEU A 90 -10.60 1.02 -6.99
C LEU A 90 -10.09 1.29 -5.57
N ALA A 91 -8.77 1.37 -5.40
CA ALA A 91 -8.14 1.73 -4.13
C ALA A 91 -8.54 3.14 -3.67
N LEU A 92 -8.62 4.10 -4.59
CA LEU A 92 -9.08 5.46 -4.28
C LEU A 92 -10.53 5.47 -3.77
N LEU A 93 -11.43 4.77 -4.47
CA LEU A 93 -12.82 4.65 -4.05
C LEU A 93 -12.94 3.97 -2.68
N ASN A 94 -12.16 2.92 -2.44
CA ASN A 94 -12.12 2.26 -1.15
C ASN A 94 -11.65 3.22 -0.06
N ASN A 95 -10.54 3.94 -0.25
CA ASN A 95 -10.01 4.90 0.72
C ASN A 95 -11.01 6.02 1.07
N ILE A 96 -11.81 6.48 0.09
CA ILE A 96 -12.83 7.51 0.35
C ILE A 96 -13.91 6.98 1.29
N ILE A 97 -14.36 5.74 1.09
CA ILE A 97 -15.35 5.09 1.96
C ILE A 97 -14.72 4.80 3.32
N GLU A 98 -13.49 4.28 3.34
CA GLU A 98 -12.77 3.85 4.52
C GLU A 98 -12.58 4.98 5.53
N ILE A 99 -12.09 6.13 5.08
CA ILE A 99 -11.91 7.31 5.96
C ILE A 99 -13.21 7.67 6.69
N ARG A 100 -14.36 7.50 6.03
CA ARG A 100 -15.68 7.79 6.62
C ARG A 100 -16.13 6.69 7.58
N LEU A 101 -15.90 5.43 7.22
CA LEU A 101 -16.25 4.28 8.04
C LEU A 101 -15.41 4.22 9.31
N ASP A 102 -14.10 4.45 9.21
CA ASP A 102 -13.20 4.55 10.36
C ASP A 102 -13.60 5.68 11.28
N ALA A 103 -13.83 6.87 10.74
CA ALA A 103 -14.29 8.00 11.55
C ALA A 103 -15.59 7.67 12.30
N TYR A 104 -16.54 7.00 11.64
CA TYR A 104 -17.79 6.56 12.27
C TYR A 104 -17.54 5.50 13.36
N LYS A 105 -16.68 4.52 13.12
CA LYS A 105 -16.26 3.48 14.07
C LYS A 105 -15.65 4.09 15.33
N PHE A 106 -14.69 5.02 15.17
CA PHE A 106 -14.04 5.73 16.27
C PHE A 106 -14.99 6.60 17.09
N VAL A 107 -15.95 7.29 16.44
CA VAL A 107 -16.85 8.23 17.12
C VAL A 107 -18.02 7.51 17.81
N THR A 108 -18.51 6.40 17.26
CA THR A 108 -19.78 5.81 17.71
C THR A 108 -19.67 4.41 18.33
N GLN A 109 -18.67 3.61 17.92
CA GLN A 109 -18.61 2.19 18.27
C GLN A 109 -17.56 1.86 19.33
N TRP A 110 -16.45 2.58 19.35
CA TRP A 110 -15.35 2.36 20.27
C TRP A 110 -15.41 3.28 21.49
N ARG A 111 -14.90 2.79 22.61
CA ARG A 111 -14.58 3.62 23.76
C ARG A 111 -13.39 4.52 23.42
N ARG A 112 -13.43 5.77 23.89
CA ARG A 112 -12.37 6.76 23.67
C ARG A 112 -10.99 6.19 24.10
N PRO A 113 -10.03 6.08 23.17
CA PRO A 113 -8.68 5.62 23.51
C PRO A 113 -7.90 6.71 24.26
N MET A 114 -6.90 6.28 25.03
CA MET A 114 -5.96 7.21 25.67
C MET A 114 -5.04 7.83 24.62
N PRO A 115 -4.89 9.16 24.58
CA PRO A 115 -4.04 9.80 23.58
C PRO A 115 -2.58 9.46 23.83
N ALA A 116 -1.94 8.85 22.83
CA ALA A 116 -0.49 8.64 22.78
C ALA A 116 0.12 9.59 21.75
N ARG A 117 1.30 10.15 22.04
CA ARG A 117 2.06 10.96 21.08
C ARG A 117 3.03 10.06 20.34
N ALA A 118 3.04 10.14 19.01
CA ALA A 118 4.01 9.52 18.13
C ALA A 118 4.52 10.55 17.13
N THR A 119 5.79 10.47 16.76
CA THR A 119 6.44 11.36 15.78
C THR A 119 6.20 10.92 14.35
N ASP A 120 5.99 9.62 14.16
CA ASP A 120 5.98 8.93 12.88
C ASP A 120 5.04 7.70 12.94
N ILE A 121 4.81 7.09 11.77
CA ILE A 121 4.01 5.86 11.65
C ILE A 121 4.74 4.61 12.15
N GLY A 122 6.03 4.72 12.50
CA GLY A 122 6.85 3.62 13.03
C GLY A 122 7.26 2.60 11.97
N ILE A 123 7.20 1.31 12.32
CA ILE A 123 7.66 0.18 11.49
C ILE A 123 7.03 0.14 10.10
N TRP A 124 5.82 0.67 9.95
CA TRP A 124 5.08 0.70 8.70
C TRP A 124 5.79 1.49 7.60
N HIS A 125 6.59 2.50 7.94
CA HIS A 125 7.39 3.23 6.96
C HIS A 125 8.38 2.31 6.24
N GLY A 126 9.15 1.53 7.00
CA GLY A 126 10.11 0.56 6.44
C GLY A 126 9.43 -0.56 5.65
N ILE A 127 8.24 -1.00 6.09
CA ILE A 127 7.44 -2.00 5.35
C ILE A 127 6.99 -1.44 4.00
N LEU A 128 6.47 -0.19 3.96
CA LEU A 128 6.05 0.46 2.71
C LEU A 128 7.23 0.66 1.76
N GLU A 129 8.41 1.02 2.28
CA GLU A 129 9.62 1.13 1.47
C GLU A 129 10.03 -0.22 0.87
N GLY A 130 10.02 -1.28 1.69
CA GLY A 130 10.31 -2.64 1.25
C GLY A 130 9.33 -3.16 0.19
N ILE A 131 8.02 -2.90 0.37
CA ILE A 131 6.99 -3.19 -0.63
C ILE A 131 7.26 -2.41 -1.92
N GLY A 132 7.68 -1.15 -1.82
CA GLY A 132 8.03 -0.33 -2.98
C GLY A 132 9.19 -0.91 -3.79
N VAL A 133 10.23 -1.43 -3.14
CA VAL A 133 11.34 -2.13 -3.81
C VAL A 133 10.86 -3.43 -4.46
N LEU A 134 10.11 -4.24 -3.71
CA LEU A 134 9.57 -5.51 -4.20
C LEU A 134 8.61 -5.32 -5.40
N ALA A 135 7.85 -4.22 -5.42
CA ALA A 135 6.94 -3.89 -6.49
C ALA A 135 7.67 -3.66 -7.81
N VAL A 136 8.84 -2.99 -7.81
CA VAL A 136 9.63 -2.79 -9.03
C VAL A 136 10.06 -4.13 -9.63
N ILE A 137 10.63 -5.00 -8.80
CA ILE A 137 11.11 -6.33 -9.19
C ILE A 137 9.92 -7.15 -9.73
N THR A 138 8.84 -7.24 -8.97
CA THR A 138 7.70 -8.10 -9.33
C THR A 138 7.02 -7.62 -10.61
N ASN A 139 6.84 -6.31 -10.81
CA ASN A 139 6.28 -5.81 -12.07
C ASN A 139 7.21 -6.10 -13.28
N ALA A 140 8.53 -6.04 -13.09
CA ALA A 140 9.48 -6.43 -14.15
C ALA A 140 9.26 -7.89 -14.57
N PHE A 141 9.14 -8.80 -13.60
CA PHE A 141 8.87 -10.21 -13.86
C PHE A 141 7.47 -10.46 -14.45
N VAL A 142 6.44 -9.76 -13.97
CA VAL A 142 5.07 -9.86 -14.52
C VAL A 142 5.05 -9.47 -15.99
N ILE A 143 5.73 -8.39 -16.37
CA ILE A 143 5.81 -7.95 -17.76
C ILE A 143 6.68 -8.92 -18.59
N ALA A 144 7.83 -9.35 -18.09
CA ALA A 144 8.74 -10.18 -18.87
C ALA A 144 8.25 -11.62 -19.08
N ILE A 145 7.73 -12.25 -18.02
CA ILE A 145 7.43 -13.69 -18.00
C ILE A 145 5.97 -13.96 -18.29
N THR A 146 5.06 -13.27 -17.59
CA THR A 146 3.62 -13.54 -17.66
C THR A 146 2.98 -12.90 -18.89
N SER A 147 3.45 -11.71 -19.29
CA SER A 147 2.89 -11.03 -20.45
C SER A 147 3.44 -11.55 -21.77
N ASP A 148 2.63 -11.45 -22.82
CA ASP A 148 3.03 -11.73 -24.21
C ASP A 148 3.77 -10.56 -24.88
N TYR A 149 4.17 -9.54 -24.12
CA TYR A 149 4.80 -8.35 -24.68
C TYR A 149 6.17 -8.65 -25.30
N ILE A 150 7.07 -9.30 -24.54
CA ILE A 150 8.44 -9.59 -25.01
C ILE A 150 8.46 -10.53 -26.21
N PRO A 151 7.74 -11.66 -26.23
CA PRO A 151 7.79 -12.55 -27.38
C PRO A 151 7.16 -11.94 -28.64
N ARG A 152 6.11 -11.11 -28.52
CA ARG A 152 5.56 -10.33 -29.64
C ARG A 152 6.56 -9.31 -30.17
N PHE A 153 7.29 -8.65 -29.28
CA PHE A 153 8.35 -7.71 -29.65
C PHE A 153 9.47 -8.42 -30.42
N VAL A 154 10.01 -9.52 -29.87
CA VAL A 154 11.05 -10.31 -30.54
C VAL A 154 10.58 -10.84 -31.90
N TYR A 155 9.33 -11.30 -32.00
CA TYR A 155 8.75 -11.71 -33.26
C TYR A 155 8.71 -10.56 -34.26
N ALA A 156 8.10 -9.43 -33.91
CA ALA A 156 7.95 -8.29 -34.81
C ALA A 156 9.29 -7.78 -35.37
N PHE A 157 10.34 -7.75 -34.55
CA PHE A 157 11.66 -7.22 -34.94
C PHE A 157 12.61 -8.22 -35.60
N LYS A 158 12.44 -9.54 -35.40
CA LYS A 158 13.40 -10.56 -35.89
C LYS A 158 12.81 -11.63 -36.80
N TYR A 159 11.53 -11.95 -36.65
CA TYR A 159 10.89 -13.09 -37.33
C TYR A 159 9.63 -12.74 -38.12
N GLY A 160 9.07 -11.55 -37.88
CA GLY A 160 7.85 -11.09 -38.50
C GLY A 160 8.08 -10.50 -39.89
N PRO A 161 7.00 -10.27 -40.66
CA PRO A 161 7.04 -9.73 -42.01
C PRO A 161 7.64 -8.31 -42.10
N CYS A 162 7.79 -7.61 -40.97
CA CYS A 162 8.36 -6.27 -40.90
C CYS A 162 9.88 -6.21 -40.96
N VAL A 163 10.57 -7.35 -40.87
CA VAL A 163 12.03 -7.42 -41.09
C VAL A 163 12.38 -7.06 -42.54
N ASP A 164 11.57 -7.54 -43.50
CA ASP A 164 11.90 -7.44 -44.93
C ASP A 164 11.19 -6.27 -45.64
N LYS A 165 10.04 -5.79 -45.14
CA LYS A 165 9.17 -4.84 -45.87
C LYS A 165 9.26 -3.38 -45.41
N GLY A 166 10.14 -3.07 -44.45
CA GLY A 166 10.25 -1.72 -43.89
C GLY A 166 9.05 -1.33 -43.02
N HIS A 167 9.26 -0.37 -42.12
CA HIS A 167 8.37 -0.04 -40.99
C HIS A 167 7.07 0.71 -41.37
N HIS A 168 6.54 0.53 -42.58
CA HIS A 168 5.43 1.34 -43.09
C HIS A 168 4.03 0.88 -42.64
N HIS A 169 3.89 -0.33 -42.06
CA HIS A 169 2.62 -0.82 -41.49
C HIS A 169 2.83 -1.61 -40.18
N ALA A 170 2.82 -0.91 -39.04
CA ALA A 170 2.95 -1.53 -37.71
C ALA A 170 1.87 -2.58 -37.42
N ASP A 171 0.65 -2.37 -37.92
CA ASP A 171 -0.50 -3.28 -37.71
C ASP A 171 -0.33 -4.64 -38.43
N GLU A 172 0.54 -4.71 -39.44
CA GLU A 172 0.81 -5.96 -40.18
C GLU A 172 2.00 -6.76 -39.62
N CYS A 173 2.78 -6.18 -38.68
CA CYS A 173 4.00 -6.82 -38.14
C CYS A 173 3.74 -8.08 -37.31
N LEU A 174 2.56 -8.19 -36.69
CA LEU A 174 2.17 -9.35 -35.89
C LEU A 174 1.38 -10.40 -36.70
N ARG A 175 1.23 -10.20 -38.01
CA ARG A 175 0.52 -11.15 -38.88
C ARG A 175 1.29 -12.47 -38.93
N GLY A 176 0.65 -13.53 -38.47
CA GLY A 176 1.26 -14.86 -38.38
C GLY A 176 1.87 -15.21 -37.02
N TYR A 177 1.87 -14.28 -36.04
CA TYR A 177 2.42 -14.51 -34.71
C TYR A 177 1.88 -15.77 -34.03
N MET A 178 0.55 -15.97 -34.07
CA MET A 178 -0.09 -17.15 -33.47
C MET A 178 0.36 -18.48 -34.10
N ASN A 179 0.65 -18.51 -35.40
CA ASN A 179 1.14 -19.72 -36.07
C ASN A 179 2.61 -19.98 -35.75
N SER A 180 3.42 -18.94 -35.50
CA SER A 180 4.81 -19.09 -35.08
C SER A 180 5.00 -19.35 -33.58
N SER A 181 4.09 -18.86 -32.74
CA SER A 181 4.19 -19.01 -31.28
C SER A 181 3.76 -20.40 -30.78
N LEU A 182 3.19 -21.21 -31.67
CA LEU A 182 2.67 -22.54 -31.35
C LEU A 182 3.56 -23.61 -32.00
N SER A 183 4.16 -24.47 -31.19
CA SER A 183 4.87 -25.66 -31.64
C SER A 183 3.89 -26.80 -31.94
N VAL A 184 4.26 -27.64 -32.92
CA VAL A 184 3.45 -28.79 -33.34
C VAL A 184 3.94 -30.04 -32.64
N PHE A 185 3.01 -30.84 -32.11
CA PHE A 185 3.27 -32.16 -31.53
C PHE A 185 2.53 -33.23 -32.34
N ASP A 186 3.21 -34.34 -32.64
CA ASP A 186 2.60 -35.50 -33.29
C ASP A 186 1.97 -36.40 -32.22
N MET A 187 0.65 -36.62 -32.31
CA MET A 187 -0.08 -37.43 -31.33
C MET A 187 0.21 -38.93 -31.47
N TRP A 188 0.79 -39.37 -32.60
CA TRP A 188 1.16 -40.77 -32.80
C TRP A 188 2.21 -41.26 -31.79
N ASP A 189 3.10 -40.36 -31.34
CA ASP A 189 4.11 -40.64 -30.31
C ASP A 189 3.48 -41.06 -28.97
N LEU A 190 2.23 -40.64 -28.70
CA LEU A 190 1.50 -40.96 -27.47
C LEU A 190 0.71 -42.28 -27.56
N LYS A 191 0.80 -43.03 -28.67
CA LYS A 191 0.01 -44.25 -28.96
C LYS A 191 -1.50 -44.06 -28.77
N ASN A 192 -2.00 -42.84 -28.90
CA ASN A 192 -3.41 -42.53 -28.70
C ASN A 192 -4.11 -42.55 -30.07
N SER A 193 -5.18 -43.34 -30.21
CA SER A 193 -5.94 -43.49 -31.47
C SER A 193 -6.87 -42.29 -31.76
N SER A 194 -6.38 -41.09 -31.49
CA SER A 194 -7.07 -39.83 -31.80
C SER A 194 -7.19 -39.67 -33.33
N LYS A 195 -8.31 -39.10 -33.81
CA LYS A 195 -8.49 -38.79 -35.24
C LYS A 195 -7.58 -37.66 -35.74
N ASP A 196 -7.08 -36.81 -34.84
CA ASP A 196 -6.20 -35.69 -35.16
C ASP A 196 -4.73 -36.08 -35.03
N ARG A 197 -3.98 -35.96 -36.14
CA ARG A 197 -2.56 -36.34 -36.21
C ARG A 197 -1.63 -35.36 -35.51
N TYR A 198 -1.99 -34.08 -35.50
CA TYR A 198 -1.14 -33.00 -34.97
C TYR A 198 -1.91 -32.11 -34.01
N CYS A 199 -1.32 -31.83 -32.85
CA CYS A 199 -1.81 -30.80 -31.93
C CYS A 199 -0.80 -29.66 -31.78
N ARG A 200 -1.28 -28.49 -31.34
CA ARG A 200 -0.46 -27.29 -31.15
C ARG A 200 -0.41 -26.92 -29.68
N TYR A 201 0.78 -26.61 -29.17
CA TYR A 201 1.00 -26.19 -27.79
C TYR A 201 1.90 -24.95 -27.75
N ARG A 202 1.83 -24.21 -26.65
CA ARG A 202 2.54 -22.94 -26.49
C ARG A 202 3.96 -23.18 -26.02
N ASP A 203 4.87 -23.36 -26.95
CA ASP A 203 6.31 -23.43 -26.72
C ASP A 203 7.08 -23.12 -28.02
N TYR A 204 8.39 -22.86 -27.92
CA TYR A 204 9.27 -22.58 -29.06
C TYR A 204 10.15 -23.79 -29.38
N ARG A 205 9.52 -24.92 -29.70
CA ARG A 205 10.18 -26.20 -30.00
C ARG A 205 10.15 -26.56 -31.48
N ALA A 206 11.17 -27.32 -31.89
CA ALA A 206 11.32 -27.78 -33.25
C ALA A 206 10.20 -28.78 -33.62
N PRO A 207 9.67 -28.72 -34.85
CA PRO A 207 8.59 -29.59 -35.29
C PRO A 207 9.05 -31.04 -35.48
N PRO A 208 8.11 -32.01 -35.54
CA PRO A 208 8.43 -33.45 -35.61
C PRO A 208 9.15 -33.87 -36.90
N TRP A 209 9.06 -33.08 -37.97
CA TRP A 209 9.76 -33.34 -39.25
C TRP A 209 11.16 -32.71 -39.34
N SER A 210 11.64 -32.05 -38.28
CA SER A 210 13.00 -31.49 -38.25
C SER A 210 14.05 -32.55 -37.88
N SER A 211 15.33 -32.27 -38.15
CA SER A 211 16.44 -33.18 -37.85
C SER A 211 16.61 -33.49 -36.36
N ALA A 212 16.11 -32.61 -35.48
CA ALA A 212 16.12 -32.75 -34.03
C ALA A 212 14.73 -32.39 -33.48
N PRO A 213 13.77 -33.34 -33.50
CA PRO A 213 12.38 -33.07 -33.13
C PRO A 213 12.25 -32.71 -31.65
N TYR A 214 11.35 -31.78 -31.34
CA TYR A 214 11.01 -31.33 -29.97
C TYR A 214 12.12 -30.61 -29.18
N GLU A 215 13.28 -30.39 -29.77
CA GLU A 215 14.37 -29.58 -29.19
C GLU A 215 14.06 -28.08 -29.17
N PHE A 216 14.76 -27.33 -28.32
CA PHE A 216 14.59 -25.88 -28.24
C PHE A 216 15.10 -25.18 -29.51
N THR A 217 14.26 -24.33 -30.09
CA THR A 217 14.65 -23.53 -31.26
C THR A 217 15.48 -22.31 -30.87
N LEU A 218 16.19 -21.71 -31.83
CA LEU A 218 16.87 -20.42 -31.61
C LEU A 218 15.88 -19.30 -31.20
N GLN A 219 14.60 -19.41 -31.59
CA GLN A 219 13.57 -18.45 -31.17
C GLN A 219 13.38 -18.46 -29.65
N PHE A 220 13.40 -19.65 -29.04
CA PHE A 220 13.33 -19.81 -27.59
C PHE A 220 14.43 -19.01 -26.89
N TRP A 221 15.67 -19.16 -27.34
CA TRP A 221 16.84 -18.49 -26.76
C TRP A 221 16.81 -16.98 -26.96
N HIS A 222 16.37 -16.48 -28.12
CA HIS A 222 16.20 -15.04 -28.32
C HIS A 222 15.11 -14.45 -27.41
N VAL A 223 13.97 -15.14 -27.25
CA VAL A 223 12.91 -14.70 -26.34
C VAL A 223 13.38 -14.73 -24.90
N LEU A 224 14.10 -15.77 -24.48
CA LEU A 224 14.65 -15.87 -23.13
C LEU A 224 15.69 -14.76 -22.86
N ALA A 225 16.61 -14.53 -23.79
CA ALA A 225 17.61 -13.47 -23.68
C ALA A 225 16.95 -12.08 -23.60
N ALA A 226 15.95 -11.82 -24.45
CA ALA A 226 15.21 -10.56 -24.44
C ALA A 226 14.44 -10.35 -23.12
N ARG A 227 13.88 -11.42 -22.53
CA ARG A 227 13.21 -11.35 -21.22
C ARG A 227 14.18 -10.94 -20.10
N LEU A 228 15.34 -11.58 -20.04
CA LEU A 228 16.36 -11.27 -19.03
C LEU A 228 16.92 -9.85 -19.22
N ALA A 229 17.22 -9.47 -20.46
CA ALA A 229 17.69 -8.12 -20.77
C ALA A 229 16.66 -7.06 -20.39
N PHE A 230 15.37 -7.30 -20.68
CA PHE A 230 14.30 -6.39 -20.30
C PHE A 230 14.21 -6.21 -18.78
N ILE A 231 14.29 -7.29 -18.00
CA ILE A 231 14.23 -7.21 -16.52
C ILE A 231 15.37 -6.31 -16.01
N ILE A 232 16.60 -6.55 -16.46
CA ILE A 232 17.77 -5.78 -16.04
C ILE A 232 17.59 -4.30 -16.38
N VAL A 233 17.23 -3.97 -17.63
CA VAL A 233 17.08 -2.59 -18.07
C VAL A 233 15.93 -1.90 -17.32
N PHE A 234 14.78 -2.57 -17.18
CA PHE A 234 13.61 -2.03 -16.50
C PHE A 234 13.90 -1.75 -15.03
N GLU A 235 14.51 -2.68 -14.31
CA GLU A 235 14.86 -2.51 -12.89
C GLU A 235 15.81 -1.33 -12.70
N HIS A 236 16.94 -1.29 -13.43
CA HIS A 236 17.92 -0.21 -13.28
C HIS A 236 17.35 1.16 -13.67
N LEU A 237 16.50 1.22 -14.70
CA LEU A 237 15.84 2.45 -15.11
C LEU A 237 14.89 2.95 -14.01
N VAL A 238 14.01 2.08 -13.48
CA VAL A 238 13.02 2.49 -12.48
C VAL A 238 13.68 2.83 -11.14
N PHE A 239 14.69 2.06 -10.71
CA PHE A 239 15.47 2.42 -9.52
C PHE A 239 16.23 3.73 -9.72
N GLY A 240 16.83 3.96 -10.90
CA GLY A 240 17.49 5.21 -11.25
C GLY A 240 16.53 6.40 -11.16
N ILE A 241 15.32 6.28 -11.72
CA ILE A 241 14.28 7.31 -11.62
C ILE A 241 13.84 7.52 -10.17
N LYS A 242 13.63 6.44 -9.39
CA LYS A 242 13.26 6.55 -7.97
C LYS A 242 14.32 7.33 -7.18
N SER A 243 15.60 6.99 -7.35
CA SER A 243 16.71 7.69 -6.70
C SER A 243 16.84 9.13 -7.16
N PHE A 244 16.60 9.41 -8.44
CA PHE A 244 16.59 10.77 -8.96
C PHE A 244 15.45 11.62 -8.37
N ILE A 245 14.24 11.07 -8.26
CA ILE A 245 13.10 11.77 -7.62
C ILE A 245 13.41 12.03 -6.14
N ALA A 246 13.96 11.05 -5.43
CA ALA A 246 14.35 11.21 -4.03
C ALA A 246 15.44 12.29 -3.85
N TYR A 247 16.33 12.45 -4.83
CA TYR A 247 17.32 13.53 -4.83
C TYR A 247 16.69 14.92 -5.07
N LEU A 248 15.64 15.00 -5.89
CA LEU A 248 14.98 16.27 -6.22
C LEU A 248 14.07 16.80 -5.11
N ILE A 249 13.41 15.92 -4.36
CA ILE A 249 12.43 16.30 -3.33
C ILE A 249 13.15 16.40 -1.98
N PRO A 250 13.29 17.60 -1.39
CA PRO A 250 13.88 17.71 -0.06
C PRO A 250 12.95 17.10 1.01
N ASP A 251 13.52 16.33 1.93
CA ASP A 251 12.76 15.64 2.99
C ASP A 251 11.99 16.59 3.92
N MET A 252 12.45 17.83 4.07
CA MET A 252 11.81 18.86 4.90
C MET A 252 11.35 20.05 4.05
N PRO A 253 10.06 20.42 4.11
CA PRO A 253 9.55 21.59 3.40
C PRO A 253 10.12 22.89 3.98
N LYS A 254 10.39 23.87 3.12
CA LYS A 254 10.99 25.17 3.49
C LYS A 254 10.18 25.90 4.56
N ASP A 255 8.85 25.95 4.40
CA ASP A 255 7.95 26.62 5.36
C ASP A 255 8.03 26.05 6.78
N LEU A 256 8.32 24.75 6.93
CA LEU A 256 8.53 24.15 8.24
C LEU A 256 9.91 24.51 8.80
N CYS A 257 10.94 24.47 7.96
CA CYS A 257 12.29 24.89 8.34
C CYS A 257 12.31 26.34 8.85
N ASP A 258 11.60 27.23 8.13
CA ASP A 258 11.50 28.65 8.47
C ASP A 258 10.71 28.86 9.77
N ARG A 259 9.62 28.11 9.98
CA ARG A 259 8.88 28.13 11.25
C ARG A 259 9.73 27.65 12.43
N MET A 260 10.42 26.53 12.30
CA MET A 260 11.32 26.04 13.34
C MET A 260 12.47 27.01 13.62
N ARG A 261 13.02 27.66 12.58
CA ARG A 261 14.06 28.69 12.74
C ARG A 261 13.52 29.91 13.48
N ARG A 262 12.30 30.34 13.16
CA ARG A 262 11.63 31.46 13.84
C ARG A 262 11.34 31.14 15.31
N GLU A 263 10.82 29.97 15.61
CA GLU A 263 10.57 29.54 17.00
C GLU A 263 11.87 29.47 17.81
N LYS A 264 12.95 28.93 17.23
CA LYS A 264 14.27 28.93 17.87
C LYS A 264 14.82 30.33 18.13
N TYR A 265 14.68 31.24 17.15
CA TYR A 265 15.10 32.63 17.31
C TYR A 265 14.35 33.33 18.45
N LEU A 266 13.01 33.25 18.44
CA LEU A 266 12.17 33.85 19.49
C LEU A 266 12.47 33.26 20.87
N MET A 267 12.71 31.95 20.96
CA MET A 267 13.09 31.30 22.21
C MET A 267 14.43 31.82 22.75
N GLN A 268 15.42 32.02 21.87
CA GLN A 268 16.73 32.54 22.26
C GLN A 268 16.66 34.01 22.71
N GLU A 269 15.85 34.83 22.04
CA GLU A 269 15.61 36.22 22.42
C GLU A 269 14.95 36.30 23.81
N MET A 270 13.87 35.54 24.04
CA MET A 270 13.21 35.47 25.34
C MET A 270 14.15 34.98 26.46
N MET A 271 15.01 34.00 26.18
CA MET A 271 15.98 33.49 27.15
C MET A 271 17.02 34.56 27.53
N TYR A 272 17.53 35.30 26.54
CA TYR A 272 18.49 36.38 26.77
C TYR A 272 17.88 37.53 27.57
N GLU A 273 16.66 37.96 27.24
CA GLU A 273 15.94 38.97 28.00
C GLU A 273 15.70 38.54 29.45
N ALA A 274 15.29 37.29 29.67
CA ALA A 274 15.09 36.74 31.01
C ALA A 274 16.39 36.70 31.85
N GLU A 275 17.52 36.36 31.22
CA GLU A 275 18.83 36.37 31.86
C GLU A 275 19.28 37.80 32.22
N LEU A 276 19.10 38.75 31.31
CA LEU A 276 19.36 40.17 31.59
C LEU A 276 18.53 40.69 32.77
N GLU A 277 17.23 40.37 32.81
CA GLU A 277 16.37 40.73 33.94
C GLU A 277 16.85 40.10 35.26
N HIS A 278 17.30 38.85 35.22
CA HIS A 278 17.84 38.16 36.39
C HIS A 278 19.09 38.87 36.93
N LEU A 279 20.06 39.17 36.06
CA LEU A 279 21.28 39.90 36.42
C LEU A 279 20.99 41.30 36.97
N GLN A 280 20.01 42.01 36.40
CA GLN A 280 19.59 43.31 36.92
C GLN A 280 18.98 43.21 38.33
N LYS A 281 18.17 42.19 38.60
CA LYS A 281 17.61 41.94 39.95
C LYS A 281 18.72 41.63 40.96
N GLU A 282 19.69 40.81 40.60
CA GLU A 282 20.86 40.55 41.46
C GLU A 282 21.68 41.80 41.73
N ARG A 283 21.95 42.62 40.70
CA ARG A 283 22.66 43.88 40.87
C ARG A 283 21.91 44.86 41.79
N LYS A 284 20.58 44.95 41.69
CA LYS A 284 19.75 45.75 42.62
C LYS A 284 19.79 45.20 44.05
N LYS A 285 19.87 43.87 44.22
CA LYS A 285 19.95 43.21 45.53
C LYS A 285 21.31 43.42 46.20
N ASN A 286 22.40 43.34 45.42
CA ASN A 286 23.76 43.59 45.90
C ASN A 286 24.05 45.08 46.09
N GLY A 287 23.51 45.95 45.22
CA GLY A 287 23.64 47.41 45.32
C GLY A 287 22.88 48.05 46.48
N LYS A 288 21.92 47.34 47.09
CA LYS A 288 21.22 47.78 48.32
C LYS A 288 21.95 47.40 49.62
N ARG A 289 23.10 46.72 49.56
CA ARG A 289 23.83 46.23 50.75
C ARG A 289 24.82 47.23 51.35
N TYR A 290 24.85 48.48 50.87
CA TYR A 290 25.64 49.56 51.46
C TYR A 290 24.70 50.69 51.92
N HIS A 291 24.14 50.53 53.13
CA HIS A 291 23.66 51.67 53.91
C HIS A 291 24.56 51.82 55.13
N HIS A 292 25.03 53.05 55.32
CA HIS A 292 26.03 53.54 56.25
C HIS A 292 25.87 53.06 57.70
N GLU A 293 26.89 52.37 58.20
CA GLU A 293 27.40 52.62 59.56
C GLU A 293 28.51 53.68 59.41
N TRP A 294 28.21 54.91 59.82
CA TRP A 294 29.23 55.89 60.20
C TRP A 294 29.37 55.81 61.74
N PRO A 295 30.57 56.13 62.28
CA PRO A 295 31.02 55.76 63.63
C PRO A 295 30.23 56.40 64.77
#